data_AF-A0A077Z5B2-F1
#
_entry.id   AF-A0A077Z5B2-F1
#
_cell.length_a   1.000
_cell.length_b   1.000
_cell.length_c   1.000
_cell.angle_alpha   90.00
_cell.angle_beta   90.00
_cell.angle_gamma   90.00
#
_symmetry.space_group_name_H-M   'P 1'
#
loop_
_entity.id
_entity.type
_entity.pdbx_description
1 polymer ?
#
loop_
_entity_poly.entity_id
_entity_poly.type
_entity_poly.pdbx_seq_one_letter_code
_entity_poly.pdbx_strand_id
1 'polypeptide(L)'
;MDAKKKNCSIGREHWEKLCYVKPSIVADKEKSVLLRKTATKGVVRLFNAVKDRQVSTEKSMKKARTMAKQDKVIRSADNKAFYGKLYPSDHESNTEKEVKSEPDDLSSKWEVLRDNFLTSPKLKSFHNWDKNELL
;
A
#
# COMPACT_ATOMS: atom_id res chain seq x y z
N MET A 1 -34.95 -31.79 -5.43
CA MET A 1 -35.18 -31.02 -4.19
C MET A 1 -33.85 -30.46 -3.72
N ASP A 2 -33.78 -29.14 -3.68
CA ASP A 2 -32.67 -28.34 -3.18
C ASP A 2 -32.27 -28.69 -1.74
N ALA A 3 -30.97 -28.69 -1.44
CA ALA A 3 -30.44 -28.04 -0.24
C ALA A 3 -28.91 -27.91 -0.28
N LYS A 4 -28.47 -26.74 -0.77
CA LYS A 4 -27.44 -25.89 -0.18
C LYS A 4 -26.15 -26.56 0.33
N LYS A 5 -25.13 -26.42 -0.52
CA LYS A 5 -23.77 -25.94 -0.21
C LYS A 5 -23.69 -25.16 1.11
N LYS A 6 -23.52 -25.87 2.21
CA LYS A 6 -22.95 -25.35 3.45
C LYS A 6 -21.53 -25.88 3.48
N ASN A 7 -20.55 -24.98 3.39
CA ASN A 7 -19.16 -25.13 3.87
C ASN A 7 -18.26 -24.17 3.09
N CYS A 8 -18.20 -22.90 3.52
CA CYS A 8 -16.99 -22.09 3.31
C CYS A 8 -16.85 -20.88 4.27
N SER A 9 -17.72 -20.70 5.27
CA SER A 9 -17.59 -19.55 6.20
C SER A 9 -16.85 -19.87 7.52
N ILE A 10 -16.59 -21.15 7.84
CA ILE A 10 -16.00 -21.56 9.13
C ILE A 10 -14.50 -21.16 9.26
N GLY A 11 -13.81 -20.92 8.15
CA GLY A 11 -12.35 -20.74 8.16
C GLY A 11 -11.83 -19.40 8.70
N ARG A 12 -12.63 -18.33 8.73
CA ARG A 12 -12.16 -16.97 9.13
C ARG A 12 -12.57 -16.60 10.55
N GLU A 13 -13.72 -17.08 11.00
CA GLU A 13 -14.33 -16.68 12.27
C GLU A 13 -13.48 -17.06 13.49
N HIS A 14 -12.83 -18.24 13.47
CA HIS A 14 -11.97 -18.66 14.56
C HIS A 14 -10.75 -17.74 14.75
N TRP A 15 -10.08 -17.37 13.66
CA TRP A 15 -8.92 -16.46 13.70
C TRP A 15 -9.31 -15.04 14.11
N GLU A 16 -10.46 -14.54 13.62
CA GLU A 16 -10.97 -13.23 14.00
C GLU A 16 -11.25 -13.15 15.51
N LYS A 17 -11.82 -14.21 16.11
CA LYS A 17 -12.06 -14.30 17.56
C LYS A 17 -10.76 -14.28 18.38
N LEU A 18 -9.66 -14.84 17.88
CA LEU A 18 -8.36 -14.82 18.57
C LEU A 18 -7.73 -13.42 18.63
N CYS A 19 -8.09 -12.51 17.71
CA CYS A 19 -7.57 -11.15 17.67
C CYS A 19 -8.40 -10.14 18.49
N TYR A 20 -9.48 -10.57 19.15
CA TYR A 20 -10.27 -9.70 20.00
C TYR A 20 -9.56 -9.45 21.33
N VAL A 21 -9.13 -8.22 21.52
CA VAL A 21 -8.57 -7.73 22.79
C VAL A 21 -9.55 -6.73 23.39
N LYS A 22 -9.85 -6.87 24.68
CA LYS A 22 -10.72 -5.93 25.38
C LYS A 22 -10.05 -4.54 25.37
N PRO A 23 -10.72 -3.49 24.83
CA PRO A 23 -10.13 -2.15 24.83
C PRO A 23 -9.98 -1.67 26.27
N SER A 24 -8.82 -1.09 26.58
CA SER A 24 -8.52 -0.55 27.91
C SER A 24 -8.19 0.93 27.80
N ILE A 25 -8.96 1.77 28.49
CA ILE A 25 -8.77 3.22 28.48
C ILE A 25 -7.38 3.65 28.97
N VAL A 26 -6.77 2.87 29.87
CA VAL A 26 -5.45 3.19 30.43
C VAL A 26 -4.33 2.76 29.48
N ALA A 27 -4.38 1.52 28.97
CA ALA A 27 -3.34 0.98 28.10
C ALA A 27 -3.35 1.61 26.70
N ASP A 28 -4.54 1.84 26.13
CA ASP A 28 -4.71 2.39 24.79
C ASP A 28 -4.67 3.93 24.76
N LYS A 29 -4.51 4.60 25.92
CA LYS A 29 -4.58 6.05 26.03
C LYS A 29 -3.60 6.74 25.07
N GLU A 30 -2.33 6.37 25.12
CA GLU A 30 -1.28 6.99 24.31
C GLU A 30 -1.50 6.75 22.82
N LYS A 31 -1.84 5.51 22.45
CA LYS A 31 -2.19 5.12 21.08
C LYS A 31 -3.40 5.92 20.57
N SER A 32 -4.44 6.07 21.38
CA SER A 32 -5.64 6.84 21.02
C SER A 32 -5.34 8.32 20.82
N VAL A 33 -4.47 8.91 21.66
CA VAL A 33 -4.03 10.30 21.54
C VAL A 33 -3.21 10.49 20.25
N LEU A 34 -2.30 9.56 19.93
CA LEU A 34 -1.52 9.60 18.70
C LEU A 34 -2.43 9.49 17.47
N LEU A 35 -3.32 8.49 17.43
CA LEU A 35 -4.25 8.29 16.32
C LEU A 35 -5.15 9.51 16.11
N ARG A 36 -5.68 10.09 17.19
CA ARG A 36 -6.48 11.32 17.12
C ARG A 36 -5.67 12.47 16.55
N LYS A 37 -4.44 12.68 17.01
CA LYS A 37 -3.54 13.72 16.48
C LYS A 37 -3.26 13.50 14.98
N THR A 38 -2.93 12.29 14.58
CA THR A 38 -2.65 11.94 13.17
C THR A 38 -3.88 12.14 12.30
N ALA A 39 -5.06 11.72 12.76
CA ALA A 39 -6.32 11.90 12.03
C ALA A 39 -6.67 13.38 11.84
N THR A 40 -6.59 14.19 12.91
CA THR A 40 -6.85 15.64 12.81
C THR A 40 -5.84 16.33 11.91
N LYS A 41 -4.53 16.05 12.09
CA LYS A 41 -3.47 16.60 11.24
C LYS A 41 -3.67 16.22 9.78
N GLY A 42 -4.04 14.96 9.50
CA GLY A 42 -4.33 14.46 8.16
C GLY A 42 -5.50 15.18 7.50
N VAL A 43 -6.63 15.30 8.20
CA VAL A 43 -7.83 15.97 7.67
C VAL A 43 -7.57 17.46 7.40
N VAL A 44 -6.96 18.17 8.35
CA VAL A 44 -6.60 19.59 8.17
C VAL A 44 -5.67 19.76 6.96
N ARG A 45 -4.69 18.86 6.83
CA ARG A 45 -3.75 18.87 5.72
C ARG A 45 -4.43 18.62 4.37
N LEU A 46 -5.36 17.69 4.30
CA LEU A 46 -6.14 17.42 3.09
C LEU A 46 -6.91 18.67 2.67
N PHE A 47 -7.65 19.30 3.59
CA PHE A 47 -8.44 20.49 3.25
C PHE A 47 -7.58 21.68 2.84
N ASN A 48 -6.44 21.90 3.49
CA ASN A 48 -5.50 22.93 3.09
C ASN A 48 -4.96 22.67 1.68
N ALA A 49 -4.54 21.45 1.39
CA ALA A 49 -4.04 21.08 0.07
C ALA A 49 -5.11 21.22 -1.03
N VAL A 50 -6.36 20.84 -0.73
CA VAL A 50 -7.50 21.00 -1.64
C VAL A 50 -7.78 22.48 -1.89
N LYS A 51 -7.79 23.31 -0.83
CA LYS A 51 -7.99 24.76 -0.94
C LYS A 51 -6.90 25.41 -1.81
N ASP A 52 -5.63 25.09 -1.56
CA ASP A 52 -4.51 25.61 -2.35
C ASP A 52 -4.62 25.21 -3.82
N ARG A 53 -5.05 23.98 -4.08
CA ARG A 53 -5.28 23.48 -5.42
C ARG A 53 -6.42 24.22 -6.11
N GLN A 54 -7.55 24.42 -5.43
CA GLN A 54 -8.69 25.18 -5.96
C GLN A 54 -8.29 26.61 -6.31
N VAL A 55 -7.56 27.29 -5.43
CA VAL A 55 -7.06 28.67 -5.68
C VAL A 55 -6.10 28.69 -6.87
N SER A 56 -5.20 27.71 -6.99
CA SER A 56 -4.28 27.60 -8.14
C SER A 56 -5.03 27.35 -9.45
N THR A 57 -6.01 26.44 -9.43
CA THR A 57 -6.88 26.14 -10.58
C THR A 57 -7.75 27.32 -10.97
N GLU A 58 -8.30 28.08 -10.02
CA GLU A 58 -9.06 29.29 -10.31
C GLU A 58 -8.17 30.36 -10.96
N LYS A 59 -6.92 30.51 -10.50
CA LYS A 59 -5.94 31.42 -11.12
C LYS A 59 -5.59 30.99 -12.55
N SER A 60 -5.40 29.70 -12.81
CA SER A 60 -5.13 29.21 -14.18
C SER A 60 -6.37 29.29 -15.07
N MET A 61 -7.56 29.10 -14.52
CA MET A 61 -8.84 29.28 -15.22
C MET A 61 -9.07 30.74 -15.62
N LYS A 62 -8.78 31.70 -14.73
CA LYS A 62 -8.84 33.15 -15.04
C LYS A 62 -7.86 33.55 -16.14
N LYS A 63 -6.67 32.91 -16.20
CA LYS A 63 -5.69 33.12 -17.28
C LYS A 63 -6.11 32.45 -18.59
N ALA A 64 -6.84 31.34 -18.53
CA ALA A 64 -7.34 30.62 -19.69
C ALA A 64 -8.55 31.34 -20.30
N ARG A 65 -8.29 32.16 -21.33
CA ARG A 65 -9.33 32.95 -22.02
C ARG A 65 -10.27 32.11 -22.90
N THR A 66 -9.81 30.97 -23.42
CA THR A 66 -10.58 30.14 -24.38
C THR A 66 -11.07 28.86 -23.72
N MET A 67 -12.25 28.38 -24.12
CA MET A 67 -12.84 27.13 -23.59
C MET A 67 -11.87 25.94 -23.73
N ALA A 68 -11.19 25.82 -24.87
CA ALA A 68 -10.20 24.76 -25.09
C ALA A 68 -9.01 24.82 -24.10
N LYS A 69 -8.57 26.02 -23.70
CA LYS A 69 -7.51 26.18 -22.68
C LYS A 69 -8.03 25.85 -21.29
N GLN A 70 -9.29 26.18 -21.00
CA GLN A 70 -9.96 25.82 -19.75
C GLN A 70 -10.08 24.31 -19.60
N ASP A 71 -10.52 23.61 -20.66
CA ASP A 71 -10.56 22.15 -20.70
C ASP A 71 -9.18 21.54 -20.47
N LYS A 72 -8.13 22.13 -21.06
CA LYS A 72 -6.76 21.66 -20.84
C LYS A 72 -6.34 21.81 -19.37
N VAL A 73 -6.71 22.89 -18.69
CA VAL A 73 -6.42 23.10 -17.26
C VAL A 73 -7.12 22.06 -16.39
N ILE A 74 -8.38 21.73 -16.71
CA ILE A 74 -9.15 20.70 -16.01
C ILE A 74 -8.52 19.31 -16.26
N ARG A 75 -8.18 19.00 -17.51
CA ARG A 75 -7.53 17.73 -17.89
C ARG A 75 -6.11 17.59 -17.38
N SER A 76 -5.37 18.69 -17.25
CA SER A 76 -4.02 18.71 -16.68
C SER A 76 -4.03 18.59 -15.15
N ALA A 77 -5.17 18.24 -14.55
CA ALA A 77 -5.27 17.94 -13.15
C ALA A 77 -4.44 16.70 -12.80
N ASP A 78 -3.13 16.90 -12.61
CA ASP A 78 -2.24 15.83 -12.23
C ASP A 78 -2.46 15.45 -10.76
N ASN A 79 -2.90 14.21 -10.54
CA ASN A 79 -3.07 13.64 -9.22
C ASN A 79 -1.71 13.45 -8.53
N LYS A 80 -0.64 13.17 -9.28
CA LYS A 80 0.70 12.93 -8.73
C LYS A 80 1.26 14.18 -8.05
N ALA A 81 1.14 15.34 -8.71
CA ALA A 81 1.53 16.62 -8.14
C ALA A 81 0.74 17.00 -6.87
N PHE A 82 -0.51 16.55 -6.74
CA PHE A 82 -1.31 16.75 -5.53
C PHE A 82 -0.83 15.88 -4.38
N TYR A 83 -0.58 14.58 -4.62
CA TYR A 83 -0.06 13.68 -3.59
C TYR A 83 1.32 14.12 -3.07
N GLY A 84 2.19 14.68 -3.93
CA GLY A 84 3.46 15.26 -3.48
C GLY A 84 3.29 16.35 -2.41
N LYS A 85 2.19 17.13 -2.46
CA LYS A 85 1.86 18.12 -1.40
C LYS A 85 1.34 17.48 -0.12
N LEU A 86 0.78 16.26 -0.19
CA LEU A 86 0.27 15.49 0.95
C LEU A 86 1.34 14.66 1.66
N TYR A 87 2.56 14.56 1.13
CA TYR A 87 3.68 13.84 1.76
C TYR A 87 5.02 14.57 1.48
N PRO A 88 5.43 15.61 2.26
CA PRO A 88 6.62 16.38 1.92
C PRO A 88 7.88 15.60 2.36
N SER A 89 7.76 14.86 3.46
CA SER A 89 8.85 14.23 4.20
C SER A 89 9.19 12.83 3.68
N ASP A 90 8.24 12.15 3.04
CA ASP A 90 8.46 10.77 2.56
C ASP A 90 9.20 10.75 1.21
N HIS A 91 9.24 11.88 0.49
CA HIS A 91 10.03 12.00 -0.74
C HIS A 91 11.44 12.57 -0.52
N GLU A 92 11.67 13.29 0.59
CA GLU A 92 13.01 13.80 0.93
C GLU A 92 13.87 12.76 1.66
N SER A 93 13.27 11.68 2.20
CA SER A 93 13.99 10.65 2.98
C SER A 93 14.09 9.26 2.31
N ASN A 94 13.67 9.12 1.05
CA ASN A 94 13.76 7.85 0.31
C ASN A 94 14.67 7.91 -0.93
N THR A 95 15.56 8.89 -0.97
CA THR A 95 16.76 8.83 -1.81
C THR A 95 17.92 8.72 -0.83
N GLU A 96 18.73 7.65 -0.95
CA GLU A 96 19.93 7.37 -0.13
C GLU A 96 19.72 6.54 1.15
N LYS A 97 19.21 5.31 0.98
CA LYS A 97 19.77 4.15 1.72
C LYS A 97 20.17 3.06 0.72
N GLU A 98 21.35 3.29 0.18
CA GLU A 98 22.39 2.31 -0.14
C GLU A 98 22.02 0.82 0.01
N VAL A 99 21.84 0.13 -1.11
CA VAL A 99 22.08 -1.32 -1.20
C VAL A 99 23.30 -1.48 -2.10
N LYS A 100 24.48 -1.39 -1.49
CA LYS A 100 25.74 -1.78 -2.11
C LYS A 100 25.92 -3.27 -1.84
N SER A 101 25.84 -4.04 -2.91
CA SER A 101 26.06 -5.48 -2.99
C SER A 101 27.47 -5.90 -2.57
N GLU A 102 27.59 -6.87 -1.68
CA GLU A 102 28.74 -7.78 -1.52
C GLU A 102 28.18 -9.20 -1.26
N PRO A 103 28.90 -10.30 -1.59
CA PRO A 103 28.30 -11.48 -2.20
C PRO A 103 28.14 -12.69 -1.27
N ASP A 104 27.11 -13.47 -1.57
CA ASP A 104 26.92 -14.92 -1.34
C ASP A 104 27.45 -15.52 -0.02
N ASP A 105 26.76 -15.23 1.07
CA ASP A 105 26.82 -16.09 2.26
C ASP A 105 25.77 -17.23 2.12
N LEU A 106 26.30 -18.44 1.91
CA LEU A 106 25.57 -19.68 1.63
C LEU A 106 24.62 -20.12 2.77
N SER A 107 24.57 -19.36 3.87
CA SER A 107 23.79 -19.62 5.09
C SER A 107 22.44 -18.90 5.18
N SER A 108 22.05 -18.10 4.18
CA SER A 108 20.78 -17.37 4.20
C SER A 108 19.56 -18.29 4.37
N LYS A 109 18.77 -18.02 5.44
CA LYS A 109 17.55 -18.74 5.89
C LYS A 109 16.44 -18.85 4.83
N TRP A 110 16.47 -18.00 3.82
CA TRP A 110 15.49 -17.97 2.73
C TRP A 110 16.16 -18.40 1.43
N GLU A 111 16.16 -19.71 1.15
CA GLU A 111 16.71 -20.27 -0.10
C GLU A 111 16.04 -19.68 -1.36
N VAL A 112 14.77 -19.29 -1.28
CA VAL A 112 13.96 -18.75 -2.39
C VAL A 112 14.48 -17.41 -2.92
N LEU A 113 15.19 -16.65 -2.08
CA LEU A 113 15.68 -15.32 -2.44
C LEU A 113 17.09 -15.34 -3.08
N ARG A 114 17.64 -16.53 -3.32
CA ARG A 114 18.96 -16.68 -3.95
C ARG A 114 18.86 -16.66 -5.47
N ASP A 115 19.84 -16.06 -6.14
CA ASP A 115 19.88 -15.97 -7.60
C ASP A 115 20.02 -17.35 -8.29
N ASN A 116 20.59 -18.32 -7.57
CA ASN A 116 20.73 -19.71 -8.04
C ASN A 116 19.53 -20.61 -7.71
N PHE A 117 18.44 -20.05 -7.15
CA PHE A 117 17.26 -20.85 -6.77
C PHE A 117 16.68 -21.57 -7.99
N LEU A 118 16.48 -20.88 -9.10
CA LEU A 118 15.86 -21.46 -10.31
C LEU A 118 16.80 -22.37 -11.12
N THR A 119 18.11 -22.29 -10.91
CA THR A 119 19.10 -23.11 -11.64
C THR A 119 19.50 -24.38 -10.89
N SER A 120 19.08 -24.52 -9.62
CA SER A 120 19.39 -25.66 -8.77
C SER A 120 18.81 -26.98 -9.32
N PRO A 121 19.60 -28.08 -9.41
CA PRO A 121 19.14 -29.37 -9.94
C PRO A 121 17.89 -29.93 -9.26
N LYS A 122 17.71 -29.63 -7.96
CA LYS A 122 16.53 -30.02 -7.18
C LYS A 122 15.22 -29.52 -7.81
N LEU A 123 15.24 -28.35 -8.45
CA LEU A 123 14.05 -27.73 -9.05
C LEU A 123 13.74 -28.23 -10.47
N LYS A 124 14.70 -28.80 -11.20
CA LYS A 124 14.43 -29.40 -12.53
C LYS A 124 13.50 -30.63 -12.46
N SER A 125 13.35 -31.23 -11.27
CA SER A 125 12.37 -32.29 -11.00
C SER A 125 10.92 -31.78 -10.91
N PHE A 126 10.70 -30.47 -10.71
CA PHE A 126 9.35 -29.92 -10.47
C PHE A 126 8.47 -29.89 -11.72
N HIS A 127 8.99 -30.23 -12.92
CA HIS A 127 8.10 -30.43 -14.07
C HIS A 127 7.17 -31.64 -13.86
N ASN A 128 7.45 -32.54 -12.92
CA ASN A 128 6.61 -33.69 -12.64
C ASN A 128 5.69 -33.53 -11.41
N TRP A 129 5.33 -32.30 -11.02
CA TRP A 129 4.45 -32.10 -9.85
C TRP A 129 2.96 -32.35 -10.12
N ASP A 130 2.56 -32.51 -11.38
CA ASP A 130 1.18 -32.77 -11.78
C ASP A 130 0.89 -34.26 -12.07
N LYS A 131 1.83 -35.15 -11.73
CA LYS A 131 1.66 -36.60 -11.88
C LYS A 131 2.00 -37.33 -10.59
N ASN A 132 1.22 -37.08 -9.55
CA ASN A 132 0.97 -38.13 -8.57
C ASN A 132 -0.32 -38.83 -9.00
N GLU A 133 -0.12 -39.84 -9.84
CA GLU A 133 -1.02 -40.97 -10.01
C GLU A 133 -1.36 -41.52 -8.61
N LEU A 134 -2.60 -41.29 -8.16
CA LEU A 134 -3.23 -42.08 -7.11
C LEU A 134 -4.25 -42.99 -7.79
N LEU A 135 -3.75 -44.10 -8.33
CA LEU A 135 -4.45 -45.38 -8.34
C LEU A 135 -3.79 -46.26 -7.27
#